data_AF-A0A3B7D5Y7-F1
#
_entry.id   AF-A0A3B7D5Y7-F1
#
_cell.length_a   1.000
_cell.length_b   1.000
_cell.length_c   1.000
_cell.angle_alpha   90.00
_cell.angle_beta   90.00
_cell.angle_gamma   90.00
#
_symmetry.space_group_name_H-M   'P 1'
#
loop_
_entity.id
_entity.type
_entity.pdbx_description
1 polymer ?
#
loop_
_entity_poly.entity_id
_entity_poly.type
_entity_poly.pdbx_seq_one_letter_code
_entity_poly.pdbx_strand_id
1 'polypeptide(L)'
;MIETSNAEKLHISDGFVVWVVGATVEETSLLDPLPEGAVTIEVRDEERPESVDAAIMVTDNRTALADDFDEVLPQLGSIPVVWIAYPLHGHSDLDEETLQSLLSEYGWEAIESIALDETWAAMRIQQS
;
A
#
# COMPACT_ATOMS: atom_id res chain seq x y z
N MET A 1 -1.52 -26.02 -8.80
CA MET A 1 -1.72 -25.09 -7.68
C MET A 1 -1.74 -23.72 -8.32
N ILE A 2 -2.84 -22.98 -8.19
CA ILE A 2 -2.84 -21.61 -8.70
C ILE A 2 -2.10 -20.82 -7.63
N GLU A 3 -0.85 -20.48 -7.89
CA GLU A 3 -0.11 -19.54 -7.04
C GLU A 3 -0.89 -18.22 -7.10
N THR A 4 -1.53 -17.86 -5.99
CA THR A 4 -2.28 -16.62 -5.84
C THR A 4 -1.34 -15.44 -6.08
N SER A 5 -1.69 -14.56 -7.03
CA SER A 5 -0.90 -13.38 -7.35
C SER A 5 -0.78 -12.46 -6.12
N ASN A 6 0.27 -11.65 -6.06
CA ASN A 6 0.43 -10.67 -4.98
C ASN A 6 -0.75 -9.68 -4.95
N ALA A 7 -1.30 -9.32 -6.11
CA ALA A 7 -2.52 -8.52 -6.21
C ALA A 7 -3.72 -9.19 -5.50
N GLU A 8 -3.95 -10.47 -5.76
CA GLU A 8 -5.01 -11.22 -5.07
C GLU A 8 -4.76 -11.34 -3.56
N LYS A 9 -3.50 -11.51 -3.12
CA LYS A 9 -3.17 -11.50 -1.67
C LYS A 9 -3.52 -10.16 -1.02
N LEU A 10 -3.36 -9.06 -1.75
CA LEU A 10 -3.71 -7.70 -1.33
C LEU A 10 -5.21 -7.38 -1.45
N HIS A 11 -6.06 -8.39 -1.69
CA HIS A 11 -7.49 -8.24 -1.90
C HIS A 11 -7.87 -7.37 -3.11
N ILE A 12 -6.99 -7.28 -4.11
CA ILE A 12 -7.31 -6.60 -5.37
C ILE A 12 -8.20 -7.54 -6.21
N SER A 13 -9.36 -7.04 -6.63
CA SER A 13 -10.31 -7.77 -7.47
C SER A 13 -10.36 -7.21 -8.89
N ASP A 14 -11.07 -7.90 -9.79
CA ASP A 14 -11.27 -7.45 -11.17
C ASP A 14 -11.90 -6.05 -11.23
N GLY A 15 -11.36 -5.19 -12.10
CA GLY A 15 -11.82 -3.81 -12.27
C GLY A 15 -11.38 -2.83 -11.19
N PHE A 16 -10.55 -3.23 -10.23
CA PHE A 16 -10.10 -2.35 -9.15
C PHE A 16 -9.14 -1.27 -9.65
N VAL A 17 -9.34 -0.04 -9.17
CA VAL A 17 -8.35 1.01 -9.30
C VAL A 17 -7.46 1.01 -8.06
N VAL A 18 -6.19 0.68 -8.26
CA VAL A 18 -5.18 0.58 -7.20
C VAL A 18 -4.27 1.81 -7.27
N TRP A 19 -4.33 2.66 -6.26
CA TRP A 19 -3.44 3.80 -6.17
C TRP A 19 -2.14 3.41 -5.48
N VAL A 20 -1.05 3.47 -6.23
CA VAL A 20 0.28 3.14 -5.75
C VAL A 20 1.05 4.42 -5.47
N VAL A 21 1.48 4.63 -4.22
CA VAL A 21 2.15 5.86 -3.78
C VAL A 21 3.58 5.54 -3.36
N GLY A 22 4.55 6.35 -3.79
CA GLY A 22 5.96 6.19 -3.39
C GLY A 22 6.68 4.97 -4.01
N ALA A 23 5.99 4.17 -4.82
CA ALA A 23 6.57 3.04 -5.53
C ALA A 23 7.40 3.49 -6.73
N THR A 24 8.49 2.77 -7.00
CA THR A 24 9.13 2.76 -8.31
C THR A 24 8.43 1.78 -9.25
N VAL A 25 8.85 1.81 -10.52
CA VAL A 25 8.39 0.88 -11.56
C VAL A 25 8.63 -0.60 -11.17
N GLU A 26 9.71 -0.88 -10.44
CA GLU A 26 10.02 -2.23 -9.96
C GLU A 26 9.02 -2.68 -8.88
N GLU A 27 8.70 -1.82 -7.93
CA GLU A 27 7.73 -2.14 -6.87
C GLU A 27 6.31 -2.27 -7.42
N THR A 28 5.94 -1.49 -8.43
CA THR A 28 4.65 -1.64 -9.12
C THR A 28 4.54 -3.00 -9.81
N SER A 29 5.67 -3.55 -10.27
CA SER A 29 5.73 -4.89 -10.86
C SER A 29 5.52 -6.01 -9.83
N LEU A 30 5.62 -5.72 -8.51
CA LEU A 30 5.27 -6.70 -7.47
C LEU A 30 3.79 -7.08 -7.50
N LEU A 31 2.95 -6.24 -8.09
CA LEU A 31 1.50 -6.47 -8.22
C LEU A 31 1.15 -7.25 -9.49
N ASP A 32 2.12 -7.50 -10.38
CA ASP A 32 1.89 -8.26 -11.60
C ASP A 32 1.87 -9.78 -11.31
N PRO A 33 0.94 -10.55 -11.91
CA PRO A 33 -0.15 -10.10 -12.78
C PRO A 33 -1.32 -9.49 -12.01
N LEU A 34 -1.83 -8.36 -12.52
CA LEU A 34 -3.08 -7.77 -12.03
C LEU A 34 -4.30 -8.55 -12.56
N PRO A 35 -5.40 -8.65 -11.78
CA PRO A 35 -6.65 -9.26 -12.22
C PRO A 35 -7.31 -8.49 -13.38
N GLU A 36 -8.31 -9.09 -14.04
CA GLU A 36 -8.87 -8.53 -15.27
C GLU A 36 -9.49 -7.15 -15.04
N GLY A 37 -9.03 -6.15 -15.79
CA GLY A 37 -9.53 -4.78 -15.70
C GLY A 37 -9.06 -3.99 -14.48
N ALA A 38 -8.24 -4.58 -13.59
CA ALA A 38 -7.58 -3.81 -12.55
C ALA A 38 -6.50 -2.91 -13.17
N VAL A 39 -6.39 -1.69 -12.65
CA VAL A 39 -5.42 -0.69 -13.11
C VAL A 39 -4.70 -0.09 -11.92
N THR A 40 -3.40 0.13 -12.06
CA THR A 40 -2.61 0.87 -11.09
C THR A 40 -2.45 2.32 -11.54
N ILE A 41 -2.61 3.27 -10.62
CA ILE A 41 -2.34 4.69 -10.84
C ILE A 41 -1.27 5.14 -9.86
N GLU A 42 -0.34 5.98 -10.30
CA GLU A 42 0.73 6.52 -9.44
C GLU A 42 0.34 7.89 -8.85
N VAL A 43 -0.51 8.64 -9.56
CA VAL A 43 -0.93 9.99 -9.19
C VAL A 43 -2.45 10.04 -9.15
N ARG A 44 -2.99 10.55 -8.04
CA ARG A 44 -4.41 10.87 -7.93
C ARG A 44 -4.66 12.31 -8.38
N ASP A 45 -5.58 12.48 -9.32
CA ASP A 45 -6.04 13.80 -9.75
C ASP A 45 -7.07 14.34 -8.74
N GLU A 46 -6.73 15.41 -8.02
CA GLU A 46 -7.64 16.07 -7.06
C GLU A 46 -8.92 16.59 -7.74
N GLU A 47 -8.82 16.94 -9.03
CA GLU A 47 -9.94 17.47 -9.82
C GLU A 47 -10.91 16.37 -10.31
N ARG A 48 -10.46 15.11 -10.32
CA ARG A 48 -11.25 13.94 -10.67
C ARG A 48 -10.87 12.80 -9.73
N PRO A 49 -11.48 12.73 -8.53
CA PRO A 49 -11.26 11.60 -7.65
C PRO A 49 -11.84 10.37 -8.33
N GLU A 50 -11.00 9.67 -9.09
CA GLU A 50 -11.32 8.33 -9.55
C GLU A 50 -11.64 7.53 -8.30
N SER A 51 -12.72 6.74 -8.36
CA SER A 51 -13.09 5.87 -7.25
C SER A 51 -12.01 4.81 -7.11
N VAL A 52 -11.02 5.12 -6.28
CA VAL A 52 -9.92 4.21 -5.95
C VAL A 52 -10.46 3.21 -4.95
N ASP A 53 -10.37 1.94 -5.32
CA ASP A 53 -10.84 0.83 -4.50
C ASP A 53 -9.76 0.39 -3.51
N ALA A 54 -8.48 0.48 -3.89
CA ALA A 54 -7.37 0.12 -3.03
C ALA A 54 -6.21 1.13 -3.14
N ALA A 55 -5.53 1.39 -2.05
CA ALA A 55 -4.28 2.14 -2.03
C ALA A 55 -3.15 1.27 -1.51
N ILE A 56 -1.98 1.40 -2.11
CA ILE A 56 -0.75 0.73 -1.73
C ILE A 56 0.33 1.79 -1.63
N MET A 57 0.78 2.06 -0.43
CA MET A 57 1.90 2.96 -0.22
C MET A 57 3.17 2.16 -0.10
N VAL A 58 4.16 2.43 -0.92
CA VAL A 58 5.45 1.76 -0.90
C VAL A 58 6.49 2.71 -0.35
N THR A 59 7.24 2.25 0.64
CA THR A 59 8.27 3.06 1.26
C THR A 59 9.42 2.21 1.78
N ASP A 60 10.64 2.72 1.66
CA ASP A 60 11.85 2.16 2.28
C ASP A 60 12.31 2.98 3.50
N ASN A 61 11.71 4.15 3.74
CA ASN A 61 12.20 5.11 4.72
C ASN A 61 11.09 5.72 5.58
N ARG A 62 11.18 5.53 6.89
CA ARG A 62 10.25 6.09 7.89
C ARG A 62 10.06 7.60 7.75
N THR A 63 11.13 8.34 7.44
CA THR A 63 11.06 9.81 7.36
C THR A 63 10.32 10.26 6.10
N ALA A 64 10.59 9.60 4.97
CA ALA A 64 9.84 9.87 3.73
C ALA A 64 8.37 9.47 3.92
N LEU A 65 8.12 8.29 4.49
CA LEU A 65 6.78 7.83 4.83
C LEU A 65 5.99 8.85 5.64
N ALA A 66 6.60 9.42 6.69
CA ALA A 66 5.92 10.40 7.53
C ALA A 66 5.57 11.70 6.79
N ASP A 67 6.40 12.10 5.82
CA ASP A 67 6.18 13.28 4.97
C ASP A 67 5.05 13.01 3.96
N ASP A 68 5.11 11.87 3.25
CA ASP A 68 4.06 11.41 2.34
C ASP A 68 2.72 11.18 3.06
N PHE A 69 2.76 10.66 4.29
CA PHE A 69 1.55 10.43 5.08
C PHE A 69 0.74 11.71 5.28
N ASP A 70 1.37 12.85 5.55
CA ASP A 70 0.65 14.10 5.80
C ASP A 70 -0.15 14.54 4.55
N GLU A 71 0.39 14.28 3.35
CA GLU A 71 -0.23 14.61 2.06
C GLU A 71 -1.24 13.54 1.59
N VAL A 72 -1.00 12.28 1.93
CA VAL A 72 -1.73 11.12 1.39
C VAL A 72 -2.83 10.65 2.33
N LEU A 73 -2.66 10.73 3.66
CA LEU A 73 -3.67 10.34 4.66
C LEU A 73 -5.07 10.93 4.42
N PRO A 74 -5.22 12.23 4.09
CA PRO A 74 -6.53 12.81 3.79
C PRO A 74 -7.22 12.11 2.62
N GLN A 75 -6.45 11.61 1.65
CA GLN A 75 -6.94 10.91 0.48
C GLN A 75 -7.25 9.43 0.78
N LEU A 76 -6.47 8.81 1.69
CA LEU A 76 -6.65 7.43 2.14
C LEU A 76 -7.94 7.22 2.93
N GLY A 77 -8.38 8.22 3.71
CA GLY A 77 -9.62 8.11 4.50
C GLY A 77 -10.89 7.86 3.65
N SER A 78 -10.84 8.10 2.34
CA SER A 78 -11.93 7.78 1.41
C SER A 78 -11.81 6.40 0.74
N ILE A 79 -10.72 5.67 0.99
CA ILE A 79 -10.39 4.41 0.32
C ILE A 79 -10.70 3.25 1.26
N PRO A 80 -11.43 2.22 0.80
CA PRO A 80 -11.83 1.12 1.67
C PRO A 80 -10.70 0.14 2.00
N VAL A 81 -9.69 0.02 1.12
CA VAL A 81 -8.57 -0.90 1.27
C VAL A 81 -7.27 -0.11 1.20
N VAL A 82 -6.49 -0.09 2.28
CA VAL A 82 -5.20 0.60 2.31
C VAL A 82 -4.12 -0.35 2.81
N TRP A 83 -3.04 -0.43 2.04
CA TRP A 83 -1.87 -1.24 2.31
C TRP A 83 -0.61 -0.38 2.32
N ILE A 84 0.35 -0.74 3.17
CA ILE A 84 1.69 -0.18 3.19
C ILE A 84 2.66 -1.30 2.86
N ALA A 85 3.28 -1.26 1.69
CA ALA A 85 4.40 -2.11 1.36
C ALA A 85 5.70 -1.52 1.92
N TYR A 86 6.43 -2.35 2.67
CA TYR A 86 7.71 -2.03 3.27
C TYR A 86 8.68 -3.20 3.07
N PRO A 87 9.97 -2.92 2.91
CA PRO A 87 10.97 -3.96 2.81
C PRO A 87 11.16 -4.66 4.16
N LEU A 88 11.32 -5.98 4.12
CA LEU A 88 11.54 -6.83 5.28
C LEU A 88 12.91 -6.53 5.94
N HIS A 89 13.00 -6.78 7.25
CA HIS A 89 14.18 -6.47 8.07
C HIS A 89 15.49 -6.94 7.42
N GLY A 90 16.46 -6.03 7.33
CA GLY A 90 17.77 -6.25 6.69
C GLY A 90 17.95 -5.51 5.37
N HIS A 91 16.86 -5.01 4.78
CA HIS A 91 16.89 -4.18 3.56
C HIS A 91 16.58 -2.69 3.82
N SER A 92 16.04 -2.33 5.00
CA SER A 92 15.82 -0.93 5.42
C SER A 92 15.75 -0.79 6.95
N ASP A 93 15.72 0.46 7.42
CA ASP A 93 15.59 0.86 8.83
C ASP A 93 14.11 0.94 9.29
N LEU A 94 13.20 0.25 8.58
CA LEU A 94 11.77 0.24 8.84
C LEU A 94 11.35 -1.10 9.46
N ASP A 95 10.75 -1.01 10.64
CA ASP A 95 10.21 -2.16 11.37
C ASP A 95 8.68 -2.05 11.53
N GLU A 96 8.00 -3.19 11.66
CA GLU A 96 6.55 -3.26 11.85
C GLU A 96 6.08 -2.49 13.10
N GLU A 97 6.81 -2.58 14.22
CA GLU A 97 6.50 -1.79 15.43
C GLU A 97 6.59 -0.29 15.20
N THR A 98 7.56 0.15 14.40
CA THR A 98 7.76 1.56 14.05
C THR A 98 6.61 2.07 13.18
N LEU A 99 6.19 1.28 12.19
CA LEU A 99 5.02 1.57 11.36
C LEU A 99 3.75 1.66 12.20
N GLN A 100 3.50 0.66 13.05
CA GLN A 100 2.32 0.64 13.93
C GLN A 100 2.28 1.85 14.87
N SER A 101 3.43 2.24 15.43
CA SER A 101 3.54 3.41 16.29
C SER A 101 3.19 4.68 15.52
N LEU A 102 3.76 4.87 14.32
CA LEU A 102 3.48 6.01 13.46
C LEU A 102 1.99 6.06 13.07
N LEU A 103 1.43 4.94 12.64
CA LEU A 103 0.01 4.82 12.28
C LEU A 103 -0.90 5.23 13.43
N SER A 104 -0.59 4.76 14.64
CA SER A 104 -1.36 5.07 15.83
C SER A 104 -1.36 6.58 16.15
N GLU A 105 -0.27 7.30 15.86
CA GLU A 105 -0.20 8.76 16.01
C GLU A 105 -1.18 9.49 15.07
N TYR A 106 -1.44 8.92 13.89
CA TYR A 106 -2.37 9.45 12.89
C TYR A 106 -3.81 8.91 13.05
N GLY A 107 -4.08 8.06 14.05
CA GLY A 107 -5.39 7.43 14.24
C GLY A 107 -5.67 6.26 13.30
N TRP A 108 -4.62 5.62 12.79
CA TRP A 108 -4.70 4.41 12.00
C TRP A 108 -4.19 3.22 12.79
N GLU A 109 -4.71 2.04 12.48
CA GLU A 109 -4.29 0.78 13.08
C GLU A 109 -3.94 -0.22 11.99
N ALA A 110 -2.88 -0.99 12.24
CA ALA A 110 -2.53 -2.13 11.40
C ALA A 110 -3.48 -3.30 11.72
N ILE A 111 -4.13 -3.85 10.70
CA ILE A 111 -5.07 -4.96 10.83
C ILE A 111 -4.38 -6.30 10.57
N GLU A 112 -3.60 -6.35 9.48
CA GLU A 112 -2.98 -7.57 8.98
C GLU A 112 -1.70 -7.22 8.23
N SER A 113 -0.71 -8.11 8.26
CA SER A 113 0.48 -8.03 7.43
C SER A 113 0.66 -9.32 6.64
N ILE A 114 1.03 -9.17 5.38
CA ILE A 114 1.28 -10.27 4.44
C ILE A 114 2.67 -10.10 3.83
N ALA A 115 3.40 -11.20 3.66
CA ALA A 115 4.62 -11.17 2.86
C ALA A 115 4.24 -11.23 1.38
N LEU A 116 4.64 -10.22 0.61
CA LEU A 116 4.53 -10.26 -0.84
C LEU A 116 5.54 -11.29 -1.36
N ASP A 117 6.80 -11.09 -0.97
CA ASP A 117 7.97 -11.86 -1.42
C ASP A 117 9.04 -11.97 -0.31
N GLU A 118 10.23 -12.48 -0.65
CA GLU A 118 11.36 -12.63 0.29
C GLU A 118 11.95 -11.29 0.77
N THR A 119 11.64 -10.19 0.07
CA THR A 119 12.20 -8.86 0.35
C THR A 119 11.15 -7.86 0.79
N TRP A 120 9.87 -8.08 0.47
CA TRP A 120 8.81 -7.09 0.69
C TRP A 120 7.63 -7.71 1.43
N ALA A 121 7.10 -6.94 2.38
CA ALA A 121 5.84 -7.22 3.05
C ALA A 121 4.87 -6.06 2.84
N ALA A 122 3.58 -6.34 2.92
CA ALA A 122 2.52 -5.36 2.90
C ALA A 122 1.68 -5.46 4.17
N MET A 123 1.44 -4.32 4.80
CA MET A 123 0.63 -4.21 6.00
C MET A 123 -0.64 -3.43 5.70
N ARG A 124 -1.78 -4.05 5.93
CA ARG A 124 -3.07 -3.41 5.81
C ARG A 124 -3.34 -2.56 7.01
N ILE A 125 -3.86 -1.37 6.74
CA ILE A 125 -4.25 -0.42 7.77
C ILE A 125 -5.71 -0.03 7.60
N GLN A 126 -6.34 0.36 8.69
CA GLN A 126 -7.63 1.05 8.67
C GLN A 126 -7.58 2.29 9.54
N GLN A 127 -8.45 3.24 9.22
CA GLN A 127 -8.74 4.36 10.08
C GLN A 127 -9.57 3.87 11.28
N SER A 128 -9.11 4.17 12.50
CA SER A 128 -9.75 3.83 13.79
C SER A 128 -10.78 4.89 14.19
#